data_AF-A0A432QDF7-F1
#
_entry.id   AF-A0A432QDF7-F1
#
_cell.length_a   1.000
_cell.length_b   1.000
_cell.length_c   1.000
_cell.angle_alpha   90.00
_cell.angle_beta   90.00
_cell.angle_gamma   90.00
#
_symmetry.space_group_name_H-M   'P 1'
#
loop_
_entity.id
_entity.type
_entity.pdbx_description
1 polymer ?
#
loop_
_entity_poly.entity_id
_entity_poly.type
_entity_poly.pdbx_seq_one_letter_code
_entity_poly.pdbx_strand_id
1 'polypeptide(L)' 'MAVGLDESIDLALMEPVFEEYAGQEGALIPILERAQELYGSLSLPIYQLVARRLKLSVGQVYSTATFYALFARRPEEQHV' A
#
# COMPACT_ATOMS: atom_id res chain seq x y z
N MET A 1 -10.44 24.24 4.65
CA MET A 1 -11.05 23.31 3.69
C MET A 1 -10.82 21.91 4.21
N ALA A 2 -11.83 21.32 4.86
CA ALA A 2 -11.80 19.94 5.30
C ALA A 2 -12.51 19.13 4.22
N VAL A 3 -11.75 18.46 3.36
CA VAL A 3 -12.33 17.51 2.41
C VAL A 3 -12.69 16.27 3.23
N GLY A 4 -13.99 16.12 3.49
CA GLY A 4 -14.53 14.86 3.98
C GLY A 4 -14.43 13.84 2.86
N LEU A 5 -13.45 12.93 2.96
CA LEU A 5 -13.34 11.78 2.07
C LEU A 5 -13.94 10.57 2.80
N ASP A 6 -15.26 10.53 2.88
CA ASP A 6 -16.03 9.30 3.08
C ASP A 6 -16.94 9.07 1.87
N GLU A 7 -16.38 9.30 0.68
CA GLU A 7 -16.97 8.74 -0.55
C GLU A 7 -16.47 7.29 -0.63
N SER A 8 -17.41 6.35 -0.54
CA SER A 8 -17.22 4.90 -0.57
C SER A 8 -16.10 4.43 -1.50
N ILE A 9 -14.91 4.20 -0.94
CA ILE A 9 -13.74 3.68 -1.68
C ILE A 9 -14.10 2.27 -2.17
N ASP A 10 -14.09 2.06 -3.48
CA ASP A 10 -14.36 0.75 -4.06
C ASP A 10 -13.13 -0.16 -3.93
N LEU A 11 -13.11 -0.93 -2.84
CA LEU A 11 -12.03 -1.86 -2.52
C LEU A 11 -11.92 -3.03 -3.52
N ALA A 12 -12.94 -3.28 -4.34
CA ALA A 12 -12.94 -4.39 -5.30
C ALA A 12 -11.89 -4.22 -6.40
N LEU A 13 -11.43 -2.98 -6.65
CA LEU A 13 -10.36 -2.70 -7.62
C LEU A 13 -9.03 -3.38 -7.26
N MET A 14 -8.84 -3.80 -6.00
CA MET A 14 -7.65 -4.52 -5.55
C MET A 14 -7.68 -6.01 -5.82
N GLU A 15 -8.84 -6.61 -6.12
CA GLU A 15 -8.93 -8.05 -6.36
C GLU A 15 -7.98 -8.55 -7.46
N PRO A 16 -7.92 -7.92 -8.67
CA PRO A 16 -6.97 -8.35 -9.69
C PRO A 16 -5.50 -8.20 -9.26
N VAL A 17 -5.19 -7.19 -8.44
CA VAL A 17 -3.84 -6.98 -7.89
C VAL A 17 -3.48 -8.14 -6.95
N PHE A 18 -4.41 -8.55 -6.09
CA PHE A 18 -4.16 -9.67 -5.18
C PHE A 18 -3.98 -11.00 -5.90
N GLU A 19 -4.69 -11.21 -7.02
CA GLU A 19 -4.51 -12.38 -7.87
C GLU A 19 -3.16 -12.37 -8.60
N GLU A 20 -2.73 -11.21 -9.12
CA GLU A 20 -1.42 -11.05 -9.77
C GLU A 20 -0.25 -11.43 -8.84
N TYR A 21 -0.35 -11.05 -7.56
CA TYR A 21 0.67 -11.31 -6.55
C TYR A 21 0.36 -12.55 -5.68
N ALA A 22 -0.66 -13.33 -6.01
CA ALA A 22 -1.04 -14.51 -5.24
C ALA A 22 0.10 -15.54 -5.20
N GLY A 23 0.48 -15.98 -4.01
CA GLY A 23 1.54 -16.97 -3.81
C GLY A 23 2.97 -16.42 -3.96
N GLN A 24 3.13 -15.12 -4.22
CA GLN A 24 4.44 -14.48 -4.22
C GLN A 24 4.82 -14.01 -2.81
N GLU A 25 5.95 -14.49 -2.31
CA GLU A 25 6.50 -14.02 -1.04
C GLU A 25 7.04 -12.59 -1.18
N GLY A 26 6.76 -11.74 -0.19
CA GLY A 26 7.32 -10.37 -0.15
C GLY A 26 6.63 -9.34 -1.04
N ALA A 27 5.48 -9.65 -1.66
CA ALA A 27 4.77 -8.75 -2.57
C ALA A 27 4.04 -7.55 -1.90
N LEU A 28 4.25 -7.30 -0.60
CA LEU A 28 3.55 -6.25 0.14
C LEU A 28 3.78 -4.85 -0.46
N ILE A 29 5.01 -4.54 -0.83
CA ILE A 29 5.38 -3.23 -1.37
C ILE A 29 4.75 -2.96 -2.74
N PRO A 30 4.91 -3.84 -3.76
CA PRO A 30 4.27 -3.60 -5.04
C PRO A 30 2.74 -3.57 -4.93
N ILE A 31 2.12 -4.36 -4.03
CA ILE A 31 0.67 -4.27 -3.76
C ILE A 31 0.27 -2.89 -3.23
N LEU A 32 1.06 -2.30 -2.32
CA LEU A 32 0.80 -0.96 -1.78
C LEU A 32 1.03 0.14 -2.82
N GLU A 33 2.03 0.00 -3.69
CA GLU A 33 2.26 0.91 -4.82
C GLU A 33 1.06 0.89 -5.78
N ARG A 34 0.58 -0.30 -6.16
CA ARG A 34 -0.64 -0.46 -6.97
C ARG A 34 -1.87 0.15 -6.31
N ALA A 35 -2.05 -0.06 -5.01
CA ALA A 35 -3.14 0.56 -4.28
C ALA A 35 -3.04 2.09 -4.32
N GLN A 36 -1.84 2.66 -4.21
CA GLN A 36 -1.64 4.11 -4.31
C GLN A 36 -1.91 4.63 -5.74
N GLU A 37 -1.57 3.87 -6.78
CA GLU A 37 -1.92 4.19 -8.18
C GLU A 37 -3.44 4.20 -8.40
N LEU A 38 -4.16 3.22 -7.84
CA LEU A 38 -5.61 3.07 -8.01
C LEU A 38 -6.43 4.11 -7.22
N TYR A 39 -6.01 4.41 -5.98
CA TYR A 39 -6.78 5.25 -5.06
C TYR A 39 -6.17 6.64 -4.84
N GLY A 40 -5.00 6.92 -5.41
CA GLY A 40 -4.23 8.16 -5.23
C GLY A 40 -3.54 8.30 -3.86
N SER A 41 -4.14 7.77 -2.79
CA SER A 41 -3.57 7.78 -1.44
C SER A 41 -3.95 6.53 -0.65
N LEU A 42 -3.06 6.11 0.24
CA LEU A 42 -3.26 4.94 1.10
C LEU A 42 -3.96 5.35 2.40
N SER A 43 -5.26 5.08 2.47
CA SER A 43 -6.11 5.30 3.64
C SER A 43 -6.23 4.05 4.51
N LEU A 44 -6.74 4.20 5.74
CA LEU A 44 -6.90 3.08 6.69
C LEU A 44 -7.69 1.88 6.12
N PRO A 45 -8.81 2.05 5.39
CA PRO A 45 -9.51 0.94 4.76
C PRO A 45 -8.65 0.11 3.81
N ILE A 46 -7.75 0.76 3.07
CA ILE A 46 -6.82 0.11 2.13
C ILE A 46 -5.79 -0.72 2.92
N TYR A 47 -5.20 -0.15 3.97
CA TYR A 47 -4.28 -0.89 4.84
C TYR A 47 -4.94 -2.10 5.49
N GLN A 48 -6.19 -1.98 5.95
CA GLN A 48 -6.97 -3.08 6.51
C GLN A 48 -7.30 -4.17 5.48
N LEU A 49 -7.60 -3.78 4.23
CA LEU A 49 -7.82 -4.72 3.14
C LEU A 49 -6.57 -5.54 2.87
N VAL A 50 -5.43 -4.87 2.65
CA VAL A 50 -4.15 -5.51 2.36
C VAL A 50 -3.70 -6.42 3.51
N ALA A 51 -3.82 -5.94 4.75
CA ALA A 51 -3.51 -6.74 5.95
C ALA A 51 -4.33 -8.03 6.02
N ARG A 52 -5.66 -7.95 5.78
CA ARG A 52 -6.53 -9.13 5.75
C ARG A 52 -6.14 -10.09 4.64
N ARG A 53 -5.88 -9.60 3.43
CA ARG A 53 -5.57 -10.45 2.27
C ARG A 53 -4.22 -11.15 2.40
N LEU A 54 -3.22 -10.47 2.95
CA LEU A 54 -1.87 -11.01 3.15
C LEU A 54 -1.69 -11.73 4.50
N LYS A 55 -2.75 -11.80 5.33
CA LYS A 55 -2.71 -12.37 6.68
C LYS A 55 -1.64 -11.73 7.57
N LEU A 56 -1.46 -10.43 7.43
CA LEU A 56 -0.55 -9.60 8.23
C LEU A 56 -1.35 -8.72 9.19
N SER A 57 -0.68 -8.18 10.21
CA SER A 57 -1.28 -7.10 11.01
C SER A 57 -1.27 -5.78 10.25
N VAL A 58 -2.27 -4.92 10.51
CA VAL A 58 -2.31 -3.56 9.93
C VAL A 58 -1.06 -2.77 10.31
N GLY A 59 -0.54 -2.96 11.53
CA GLY A 59 0.70 -2.35 11.99
C GLY A 59 1.91 -2.75 11.14
N GLN A 60 2.06 -4.03 10.81
CA GLN A 60 3.14 -4.49 9.92
C GLN A 60 3.03 -3.86 8.53
N VAL A 61 1.82 -3.85 7.94
CA VAL A 61 1.57 -3.24 6.63
C VAL A 61 1.93 -1.74 6.66
N TYR A 62 1.45 -1.01 7.67
CA TYR A 62 1.71 0.42 7.82
C TYR A 62 3.21 0.72 8.03
N SER A 63 3.87 -0.04 8.90
CA SER A 63 5.31 0.10 9.15
C SER A 63 6.10 -0.16 7.87
N THR A 64 5.82 -1.24 7.12
CA THR A 64 6.51 -1.51 5.86
C THR A 64 6.29 -0.40 4.84
N ALA A 65 5.05 0.08 4.66
CA ALA A 65 4.76 1.19 3.75
C ALA A 65 5.55 2.45 4.12
N THR A 66 5.56 2.79 5.40
CA THR A 66 6.21 3.99 5.93
C THR A 66 7.74 3.89 5.81
N PHE A 67 8.33 2.79 6.27
CA PHE A 67 9.77 2.56 6.17
C PHE A 67 10.23 2.56 4.71
N TYR A 68 9.51 1.85 3.83
CA TYR A 68 9.86 1.84 2.42
C TYR A 68 9.77 3.24 1.80
N ALA A 69 8.72 4.01 2.07
CA ALA A 69 8.62 5.39 1.60
C ALA A 69 9.72 6.32 2.14
N LEU A 70 10.31 6.01 3.29
CA LEU A 70 11.48 6.71 3.84
C LEU A 70 12.78 6.29 3.14
N PHE A 71 12.95 5.00 2.83
CA PHE A 71 14.13 4.48 2.12
C PHE A 71 14.13 4.84 0.62
N ALA A 72 12.99 4.76 -0.05
CA ALA A 72 12.81 5.19 -1.43
C ALA A 72 13.07 6.70 -1.59
N ARG A 73 12.94 7.48 -0.51
CA ARG A 73 13.28 8.91 -0.45
C ARG A 73 14.74 9.20 -0.08
N ARG A 74 15.66 8.24 -0.22
CA ARG A 74 17.08 8.61 -0.25
C ARG A 74 17.43 9.09 -1.67
N PRO A 75 17.77 10.38 -1.85
CA PRO A 75 18.44 10.78 -3.08
C PRO A 75 19.75 10.00 -3.15
N GLU A 76 20.16 9.63 -4.36
CA GLU A 76 21.51 9.17 -4.62
C GLU A 76 22.49 10.04 -3.84
N GLU A 77 23.24 9.44 -2.93
CA GLU A 77 24.49 9.99 -2.44
C GLU A 77 25.46 10.02 -3.63
N GLN A 78 25.29 11.02 -4.49
CA GLN A 78 26.23 11.38 -5.56
C GLN A 78 27.49 11.94 -4.90
N HIS A 79 28.54 11.13 -4.80
CA HIS A 79 29.96 11.42 -5.11
C HIS A 79 30.94 10.62 -4.22
N VAL A 80 31.71 9.73 -4.86
CA VAL A 80 33.16 9.61 -4.65
C VAL A 80 33.83 10.25 -5.85
#